data_AF-A0AAD6U0H0-F1
#
_entry.id   AF-A0AAD6U0H0-F1
#
_cell.length_a   1.000
_cell.length_b   1.000
_cell.length_c   1.000
_cell.angle_alpha   90.00
_cell.angle_beta   90.00
_cell.angle_gamma   90.00
#
_symmetry.space_group_name_H-M   'P 1'
#
loop_
_entity.id
_entity.type
_entity.pdbx_description
1 polymer ?
#
loop_
_entity_poly.entity_id
_entity_poly.type
_entity_poly.pdbx_seq_one_letter_code
_entity_poly.pdbx_strand_id
1 'polypeptide(L)'
;MTAYYAQPAAANYHTPPDHSVRQRGYRICDQCGAAESPSVSRFRLCGGCMTTQYCSPECQKVHWPAHKAICQHTANQVSAMRQPASGYGGENVAKSLRKFTSAHAALLGWAGFQALQLKRIPANVRQNALLVELTPTAHPESHRRFAIAATHVVPRTYICDPLVIADIQRREERCRHNGGIGTAVIIIQCGGISQVMPVEVDPPSKISWDSRDDWAHVLQHFVETGRTDFQPISTTSRG
;
A
#
# COMPACT_ATOMS: atom_id res chain seq x y z
N MET A 1 -39.00 -27.81 11.60
CA MET A 1 -37.71 -28.26 11.03
C MET A 1 -37.32 -27.26 9.94
N THR A 2 -36.83 -26.08 10.34
CA THR A 2 -35.40 -25.67 10.26
C THR A 2 -34.87 -25.64 8.82
N ALA A 3 -34.90 -24.43 8.26
CA ALA A 3 -34.27 -24.05 7.00
C ALA A 3 -32.75 -24.24 7.10
N TYR A 4 -32.18 -24.96 6.12
CA TYR A 4 -30.74 -25.08 5.97
C TYR A 4 -30.18 -23.79 5.36
N TYR A 5 -29.17 -23.23 6.02
CA TYR A 5 -28.42 -22.05 5.64
C TYR A 5 -27.79 -22.20 4.25
N ALA A 6 -28.03 -21.24 3.36
CA ALA A 6 -27.23 -21.05 2.16
C ALA A 6 -25.85 -20.51 2.56
N GLN A 7 -24.80 -21.26 2.26
CA GLN A 7 -23.42 -20.77 2.33
C GLN A 7 -23.20 -19.71 1.23
N PRO A 8 -22.57 -18.55 1.51
CA PRO A 8 -22.06 -17.68 0.46
C PRO A 8 -20.73 -18.26 -0.06
N ALA A 9 -20.66 -18.54 -1.35
CA ALA A 9 -19.47 -19.11 -1.98
C ALA A 9 -18.35 -18.05 -2.11
N ALA A 10 -17.34 -18.27 -1.27
CA ALA A 10 -15.90 -18.12 -1.44
C ALA A 10 -15.35 -17.35 -2.67
N ALA A 11 -14.28 -16.59 -2.39
CA ALA A 11 -13.33 -16.02 -3.34
C ALA A 11 -13.07 -16.95 -4.55
N ASN A 12 -13.16 -16.40 -5.76
CA ASN A 12 -12.96 -17.15 -7.00
C ASN A 12 -11.53 -17.73 -7.05
N TYR A 13 -11.41 -19.05 -6.87
CA TYR A 13 -10.12 -19.76 -6.91
C TYR A 13 -9.69 -20.16 -8.33
N HIS A 14 -10.56 -20.24 -9.35
CA HIS A 14 -10.25 -20.99 -10.58
C HIS A 14 -10.77 -20.41 -11.91
N THR A 15 -10.47 -19.15 -12.25
CA THR A 15 -10.66 -18.71 -13.66
C THR A 15 -9.66 -17.62 -14.07
N PRO A 16 -8.81 -17.84 -15.09
CA PRO A 16 -8.03 -16.77 -15.68
C PRO A 16 -8.91 -15.94 -16.63
N PRO A 17 -8.86 -14.60 -16.60
CA PRO A 17 -9.60 -13.79 -17.56
C PRO A 17 -8.90 -13.79 -18.92
N ASP A 18 -9.66 -14.11 -19.97
CA ASP A 18 -9.32 -13.84 -21.36
C ASP A 18 -9.77 -12.41 -21.72
N HIS A 19 -9.02 -11.76 -22.60
CA HIS A 19 -9.10 -10.35 -23.07
C HIS A 19 -8.29 -9.28 -22.30
N SER A 20 -7.50 -8.54 -23.10
CA SER A 20 -6.52 -7.50 -22.74
C SER A 20 -7.15 -6.18 -22.28
N VAL A 21 -7.98 -6.22 -21.25
CA VAL A 21 -8.35 -5.01 -20.50
C VAL A 21 -7.16 -4.65 -19.60
N ARG A 22 -6.68 -3.41 -19.68
CA ARG A 22 -5.61 -2.89 -18.82
C ARG A 22 -6.07 -2.88 -17.36
N GLN A 23 -5.89 -3.99 -16.66
CA GLN A 23 -6.17 -4.11 -15.23
C GLN A 23 -5.28 -3.14 -14.44
N ARG A 24 -5.89 -2.20 -13.70
CA ARG A 24 -5.16 -1.13 -13.01
C ARG A 24 -4.83 -1.51 -11.57
N GLY A 25 -3.65 -2.11 -11.45
CA GLY A 25 -2.79 -2.17 -10.25
C GLY A 25 -1.32 -1.92 -10.63
N TYR A 26 -1.10 -1.19 -11.74
CA TYR A 26 0.23 -1.04 -12.33
C TYR A 26 1.09 -0.05 -11.53
N ARG A 27 2.34 -0.41 -11.28
CA ARG A 27 3.34 0.48 -10.69
C ARG A 27 3.70 1.56 -11.70
N ILE A 28 3.92 2.80 -11.26
CA ILE A 28 4.35 3.94 -12.07
C ILE A 28 5.78 4.32 -11.70
N CYS A 29 6.64 4.54 -12.69
CA CYS A 29 8.03 4.91 -12.47
C CYS A 29 8.09 6.30 -11.84
N ASP A 30 8.78 6.42 -10.71
CA ASP A 30 8.84 7.67 -9.96
C ASP A 30 9.64 8.78 -10.66
N GLN A 31 10.40 8.43 -11.71
CA GLN A 31 11.15 9.39 -12.52
C GLN A 31 10.45 9.80 -13.82
N CYS A 32 10.01 8.84 -14.64
CA CYS A 32 9.53 9.10 -15.99
C CYS A 32 8.01 8.92 -16.17
N GLY A 33 7.29 8.47 -15.13
CA GLY A 33 5.85 8.25 -15.22
C GLY A 33 5.42 7.03 -16.05
N ALA A 34 6.37 6.23 -16.55
CA ALA A 34 6.04 5.00 -17.27
C ALA A 34 5.23 4.05 -16.39
N ALA A 35 4.19 3.45 -16.96
CA ALA A 35 3.41 2.39 -16.31
C ALA A 35 4.12 1.04 -16.49
N GLU A 36 4.19 0.23 -15.43
CA GLU A 36 4.71 -1.12 -15.50
C GLU A 36 3.80 -1.98 -16.36
N SER A 37 4.39 -2.67 -17.34
CA SER A 37 3.71 -3.69 -18.12
C SER A 37 4.54 -4.98 -18.10
N PRO A 38 3.89 -6.16 -18.18
CA PRO A 38 4.60 -7.43 -18.32
C PRO A 38 5.53 -7.48 -19.54
N SER A 39 5.24 -6.66 -20.57
CA SER A 39 5.95 -6.65 -21.84
C SER A 39 7.19 -5.74 -21.90
N VAL A 40 7.34 -4.77 -20.99
CA VAL A 40 8.40 -3.74 -21.10
C VAL A 40 9.53 -4.02 -20.12
N SER A 41 9.26 -3.99 -18.81
CA SER A 41 10.23 -4.34 -17.78
C SER A 41 9.56 -4.44 -16.42
N ARG A 42 10.06 -5.35 -15.57
CA ARG A 42 9.66 -5.40 -14.17
C ARG A 42 10.32 -4.25 -13.41
N PHE A 43 9.52 -3.40 -12.80
CA PHE A 43 9.99 -2.27 -12.03
C PHE A 43 10.69 -2.74 -10.76
N ARG A 44 11.72 -2.01 -10.35
CA ARG A 44 12.48 -2.28 -9.13
C ARG A 44 12.21 -1.20 -8.10
N LEU A 45 12.07 -1.63 -6.85
CA LEU A 45 12.05 -0.70 -5.72
C LEU A 45 13.46 -0.22 -5.43
N CYS A 46 13.57 1.01 -4.93
CA CYS A 46 14.80 1.52 -4.34
C CYS A 46 15.23 0.60 -3.19
N GLY A 47 16.43 0.03 -3.26
CA GLY A 47 16.95 -0.88 -2.23
C GLY A 47 17.10 -0.26 -0.84
N GLY A 48 17.20 1.08 -0.77
CA GLY A 48 17.28 1.82 0.50
C GLY A 48 15.93 1.96 1.18
N CYS A 49 14.97 2.63 0.56
CA CYS A 49 13.68 2.96 1.18
C CYS A 49 12.56 1.94 0.94
N MET A 50 12.68 1.08 -0.09
CA MET A 50 11.64 0.13 -0.55
C MET A 50 10.27 0.77 -0.83
N THR A 51 10.24 2.09 -1.08
CA THR A 51 8.99 2.86 -1.25
C THR A 51 8.90 3.48 -2.65
N THR A 52 10.03 3.92 -3.20
CA THR A 52 10.11 4.51 -4.55
C THR A 52 10.46 3.44 -5.58
N GLN A 53 9.88 3.50 -6.78
CA GLN A 53 9.99 2.47 -7.81
C GLN A 53 10.43 3.03 -9.16
N TYR A 54 11.22 2.25 -9.89
CA TYR A 54 11.82 2.68 -11.16
C TYR A 54 11.71 1.60 -12.23
N CYS A 55 11.50 2.02 -13.47
CA CYS A 55 11.52 1.14 -14.64
C CYS A 55 12.94 0.72 -15.05
N SER A 56 13.97 1.48 -14.64
CA SER A 56 15.37 1.19 -14.93
C SER A 56 16.35 1.83 -13.92
N PRO A 57 17.60 1.35 -13.84
CA PRO A 57 18.65 1.98 -13.03
C PRO A 57 18.96 3.43 -13.43
N GLU A 58 18.78 3.78 -14.70
CA GLU A 58 18.99 5.13 -15.23
C GLU A 58 17.95 6.09 -14.65
N CYS A 59 16.68 5.69 -14.62
CA CYS A 59 15.63 6.45 -13.95
C CYS A 59 15.93 6.68 -12.46
N GLN A 60 16.48 5.69 -11.77
CA GLN A 60 16.91 5.86 -10.38
C GLN A 60 18.05 6.88 -10.25
N LYS A 61 19.06 6.83 -11.11
CA LYS A 61 20.20 7.78 -11.09
C LYS A 61 19.76 9.21 -11.34
N VAL A 62 18.86 9.43 -12.31
CA VAL A 62 18.32 10.76 -12.62
C VAL A 62 17.46 11.29 -11.47
N HIS A 63 16.65 10.44 -10.84
CA HIS A 63 15.83 10.86 -9.70
C HIS A 63 16.63 11.07 -8.40
N TRP A 64 17.83 10.48 -8.29
CA TRP A 64 18.59 10.43 -7.05
C TRP A 64 18.78 11.78 -6.34
N PRO A 65 19.13 12.90 -7.01
CA PRO A 65 19.27 14.20 -6.33
C PRO A 65 18.00 14.62 -5.57
N ALA A 66 16.82 14.38 -6.16
CA ALA A 66 15.53 14.72 -5.55
C ALA A 66 15.00 13.65 -4.59
N HIS A 67 15.48 12.41 -4.70
CA HIS A 67 15.07 11.28 -3.87
C HIS A 67 15.95 11.07 -2.63
N LYS A 68 17.22 11.48 -2.67
CA LYS A 68 18.23 11.16 -1.65
C LYS A 68 17.78 11.49 -0.23
N ALA A 69 17.27 12.69 -0.01
CA ALA A 69 16.85 13.16 1.31
C ALA A 69 15.74 12.27 1.90
N ILE A 70 14.65 12.06 1.16
CA ILE A 70 13.56 11.19 1.63
C ILE A 70 14.00 9.74 1.74
N CYS A 71 14.85 9.25 0.83
CA CYS A 71 15.39 7.90 0.92
C CYS A 71 16.17 7.66 2.20
N GLN A 72 17.06 8.59 2.56
CA GLN A 72 17.86 8.52 3.78
C GLN A 72 16.96 8.65 5.01
N HIS A 73 16.00 9.57 4.99
CA HIS A 73 15.02 9.72 6.06
C HIS A 73 14.26 8.41 6.32
N THR A 74 13.64 7.83 5.29
CA THR A 74 12.90 6.57 5.40
C THR A 74 13.80 5.39 5.78
N ALA A 75 15.05 5.35 5.28
CA ALA A 75 15.99 4.29 5.63
C ALA A 75 16.51 4.39 7.07
N ASN A 76 16.62 5.61 7.61
CA ASN A 76 17.25 5.92 8.90
C ASN A 76 16.26 6.08 10.07
N GLN A 77 14.94 6.00 9.85
CA GLN A 77 13.91 5.81 10.91
C GLN A 77 14.21 4.60 11.84
N VAL A 78 15.23 3.81 11.48
CA VAL A 78 15.90 2.72 12.19
C VAL A 78 16.66 3.12 13.48
N SER A 79 17.10 4.37 13.68
CA SER A 79 18.10 4.68 14.73
C SER A 79 17.61 5.43 15.97
N ALA A 80 16.39 5.99 15.97
CA ALA A 80 15.94 6.87 17.05
C ALA A 80 15.25 6.15 18.24
N MET A 81 14.87 4.88 18.11
CA MET A 81 14.15 4.16 19.17
C MET A 81 14.90 2.86 19.52
N ARG A 82 15.75 2.91 20.56
CA ARG A 82 16.33 1.71 21.18
C ARG A 82 15.20 0.92 21.85
N GLN A 83 14.62 -0.05 21.15
CA GLN A 83 13.86 -1.09 21.83
C GLN A 83 14.82 -2.10 22.47
N PRO A 84 14.54 -2.59 23.69
CA PRO A 84 15.29 -3.70 24.26
C PRO A 84 15.15 -4.90 23.32
N ALA A 85 16.27 -5.56 23.05
CA ALA A 85 16.33 -6.74 22.19
C ALA A 85 15.47 -7.87 22.78
N SER A 86 14.20 -7.93 22.42
CA SER A 86 13.37 -9.12 22.64
C SER A 86 13.75 -10.15 21.58
N GLY A 87 14.14 -11.34 22.06
CA GLY A 87 14.80 -12.38 21.29
C GLY A 87 14.06 -12.90 20.05
N TYR A 88 14.86 -13.55 19.20
CA TYR A 88 14.62 -14.15 17.88
C TYR A 88 14.91 -13.26 16.66
N GLY A 89 16.17 -13.41 16.18
CA GLY A 89 16.64 -12.98 14.88
C GLY A 89 16.76 -11.46 14.75
N GLY A 90 17.98 -10.94 14.87
CA GLY A 90 18.33 -9.50 14.84
C GLY A 90 18.02 -8.75 13.54
N GLU A 91 16.89 -9.03 12.89
CA GLU A 91 16.35 -8.20 11.84
C GLU A 91 15.57 -7.04 12.46
N ASN A 92 16.01 -5.82 12.13
CA ASN A 92 15.40 -4.59 12.61
C ASN A 92 13.91 -4.52 12.23
N VAL A 93 13.03 -4.28 13.21
CA VAL A 93 11.56 -4.16 13.02
C VAL A 93 11.21 -3.22 11.87
N ALA A 94 11.92 -2.10 11.69
CA ALA A 94 11.68 -1.18 10.59
C ALA A 94 12.04 -1.76 9.21
N LYS A 95 13.02 -2.67 9.13
CA LYS A 95 13.32 -3.41 7.90
C LYS A 95 12.22 -4.43 7.59
N SER A 96 11.77 -5.17 8.60
CA SER A 96 10.63 -6.09 8.44
C SER A 96 9.36 -5.33 8.05
N LEU A 97 9.12 -4.16 8.65
CA LEU A 97 7.98 -3.29 8.33
C LEU A 97 8.00 -2.83 6.88
N ARG A 98 9.16 -2.39 6.36
CA ARG A 98 9.31 -2.04 4.93
C ARG A 98 8.99 -3.21 4.01
N LYS A 99 9.46 -4.42 4.36
CA LYS A 99 9.15 -5.64 3.59
C LYS A 99 7.65 -5.96 3.65
N PHE A 100 7.03 -5.86 4.82
CA PHE A 100 5.60 -6.05 5.01
C PHE A 100 4.79 -5.07 4.14
N THR A 101 5.10 -3.77 4.23
CA THR A 101 4.43 -2.73 3.45
C THR A 101 4.59 -2.96 1.95
N SER A 102 5.80 -3.32 1.50
CA SER A 102 6.06 -3.64 0.10
C SER A 102 5.29 -4.88 -0.37
N ALA A 103 5.20 -5.93 0.46
CA ALA A 103 4.55 -7.18 0.10
C ALA A 103 3.01 -7.05 0.06
N HIS A 104 2.45 -6.20 0.91
CA HIS A 104 1.01 -5.96 1.00
C HIS A 104 0.57 -4.64 0.36
N ALA A 105 1.39 -4.02 -0.49
CA ALA A 105 1.13 -2.68 -1.04
C ALA A 105 -0.23 -2.59 -1.76
N ALA A 106 -0.59 -3.61 -2.55
CA ALA A 106 -1.89 -3.67 -3.25
C ALA A 106 -3.06 -3.76 -2.26
N LEU A 107 -2.95 -4.64 -1.25
CA LEU A 107 -3.95 -4.81 -0.20
C LEU A 107 -4.13 -3.53 0.63
N LEU A 108 -3.03 -2.93 1.07
CA LEU A 108 -3.04 -1.70 1.87
C LEU A 108 -3.59 -0.52 1.07
N GLY A 109 -3.24 -0.39 -0.21
CA GLY A 109 -3.77 0.64 -1.09
C GLY A 109 -5.28 0.49 -1.31
N TRP A 110 -5.74 -0.74 -1.54
CA TRP A 110 -7.16 -1.05 -1.63
C TRP A 110 -7.91 -0.76 -0.33
N ALA A 111 -7.38 -1.21 0.82
CA ALA A 111 -7.97 -0.94 2.13
C ALA A 111 -8.06 0.57 2.41
N GLY A 112 -7.00 1.34 2.08
CA GLY A 112 -7.00 2.80 2.18
C GLY A 112 -8.10 3.44 1.34
N PHE A 113 -8.29 2.99 0.10
CA PHE A 113 -9.35 3.50 -0.75
C PHE A 113 -10.75 3.21 -0.18
N GLN A 114 -10.98 2.00 0.32
CA GLN A 114 -12.26 1.60 0.93
C GLN A 114 -12.53 2.40 2.21
N ALA A 115 -11.56 2.45 3.12
CA ALA A 115 -11.67 3.15 4.40
C ALA A 115 -11.96 4.65 4.22
N LEU A 116 -11.34 5.28 3.22
CA LEU A 116 -11.56 6.69 2.90
C LEU A 116 -12.80 6.93 2.01
N GLN A 117 -13.53 5.88 1.63
CA GLN A 117 -14.74 5.93 0.79
C GLN A 117 -14.52 6.67 -0.54
N LEU A 118 -13.36 6.50 -1.16
CA LEU A 118 -12.94 7.34 -2.30
C LEU A 118 -13.80 7.15 -3.56
N LYS A 119 -14.51 6.02 -3.69
CA LYS A 119 -15.49 5.81 -4.78
C LYS A 119 -16.69 6.77 -4.65
N ARG A 120 -17.15 7.00 -3.41
CA ARG A 120 -18.34 7.80 -3.10
C ARG A 120 -17.99 9.27 -2.85
N ILE A 121 -16.89 9.53 -2.13
CA ILE A 121 -16.48 10.87 -1.70
C ILE A 121 -14.97 11.05 -2.03
N PRO A 122 -14.61 11.33 -3.30
CA PRO A 122 -13.21 11.46 -3.71
C PRO A 122 -12.44 12.55 -2.96
N ALA A 123 -13.15 13.58 -2.48
CA ALA A 123 -12.55 14.69 -1.73
C ALA A 123 -11.88 14.25 -0.42
N ASN A 124 -12.28 13.11 0.17
CA ASN A 124 -11.70 12.56 1.40
C ASN A 124 -10.19 12.33 1.27
N VAL A 125 -9.68 12.09 0.05
CA VAL A 125 -8.24 11.91 -0.21
C VAL A 125 -7.40 13.11 0.27
N ARG A 126 -7.98 14.31 0.35
CA ARG A 126 -7.27 15.55 0.72
C ARG A 126 -7.17 15.78 2.23
N GLN A 127 -8.04 15.15 3.01
CA GLN A 127 -8.19 15.45 4.43
C GLN A 127 -7.90 14.25 5.32
N ASN A 128 -8.07 13.03 4.80
CA ASN A 128 -8.05 11.81 5.60
C ASN A 128 -6.93 10.87 5.17
N ALA A 129 -6.46 10.07 6.12
CA ALA A 129 -5.49 9.00 5.95
C ALA A 129 -6.01 7.74 6.68
N LEU A 130 -5.61 6.56 6.20
CA LEU A 130 -5.84 5.30 6.92
C LEU A 130 -4.64 5.03 7.83
N LEU A 131 -4.85 4.93 9.13
CA LEU A 131 -3.88 4.42 10.09
C LEU A 131 -4.13 2.92 10.31
N VAL A 132 -3.10 2.12 10.07
CA VAL A 132 -3.07 0.68 10.35
C VAL A 132 -2.08 0.44 11.48
N GLU A 133 -2.59 0.03 12.63
CA GLU A 133 -1.77 -0.33 13.78
C GLU A 133 -1.44 -1.82 13.73
N LEU A 134 -0.16 -2.14 13.89
CA LEU A 134 0.38 -3.48 13.84
C LEU A 134 0.99 -3.88 15.18
N THR A 135 0.82 -5.14 15.54
CA THR A 135 1.57 -5.80 16.62
C THR A 135 2.61 -6.74 16.03
N PRO A 136 3.87 -6.74 16.53
CA PRO A 136 4.86 -7.72 16.13
C PRO A 136 4.41 -9.15 16.48
N THR A 137 4.70 -10.09 15.59
CA THR A 137 4.46 -11.52 15.78
C THR A 137 5.73 -12.32 15.45
N ALA A 138 5.91 -13.46 16.12
CA ALA A 138 7.03 -14.35 15.82
C ALA A 138 6.72 -15.18 14.58
N HIS A 139 7.49 -15.00 13.50
CA HIS A 139 7.38 -15.80 12.29
C HIS A 139 8.73 -15.91 11.55
N PRO A 140 9.09 -17.06 10.94
CA PRO A 140 10.32 -17.19 10.17
C PRO A 140 10.40 -16.16 9.03
N GLU A 141 9.31 -16.04 8.27
CA GLU A 141 9.19 -15.11 7.14
C GLU A 141 8.95 -13.67 7.62
N SER A 142 9.88 -12.77 7.29
CA SER A 142 9.88 -11.38 7.76
C SER A 142 8.61 -10.57 7.46
N HIS A 143 7.89 -10.88 6.39
CA HIS A 143 6.66 -10.18 5.99
C HIS A 143 5.40 -10.68 6.72
N ARG A 144 5.52 -11.72 7.56
CA ARG A 144 4.43 -12.29 8.37
C ARG A 144 4.63 -12.06 9.87
N ARG A 145 5.61 -11.23 10.22
CA ARG A 145 5.95 -10.85 11.60
C ARG A 145 5.07 -9.73 12.16
N PHE A 146 3.90 -9.51 11.55
CA PHE A 146 2.97 -8.48 11.96
C PHE A 146 1.54 -9.02 11.89
N ALA A 147 0.73 -8.65 12.87
CA ALA A 147 -0.71 -8.80 12.85
C ALA A 147 -1.38 -7.43 12.93
N ILE A 148 -2.58 -7.31 12.38
CA ILE A 148 -3.39 -6.08 12.49
C ILE A 148 -3.90 -5.98 13.93
N ALA A 149 -3.56 -4.90 14.62
CA ALA A 149 -4.08 -4.59 15.95
C ALA A 149 -5.37 -3.76 15.87
N ALA A 150 -5.37 -2.73 15.01
CA ALA A 150 -6.51 -1.87 14.78
C ALA A 150 -6.36 -1.08 13.46
N THR A 151 -7.47 -0.52 12.98
CA THR A 151 -7.50 0.41 11.85
C THR A 151 -8.32 1.64 12.20
N HIS A 152 -7.84 2.82 11.79
CA HIS A 152 -8.48 4.10 12.09
C HIS A 152 -8.45 5.02 10.87
N VAL A 153 -9.50 5.81 10.67
CA VAL A 153 -9.44 6.95 9.74
C VAL A 153 -9.02 8.17 10.54
N VAL A 154 -7.88 8.76 10.18
CA VAL A 154 -7.28 9.91 10.87
C VAL A 154 -7.12 11.10 9.92
N PRO A 155 -7.05 12.33 10.42
CA PRO A 155 -6.71 13.49 9.59
C PRO A 155 -5.31 13.36 8.99
N ARG A 156 -5.09 13.87 7.76
CA ARG A 156 -3.75 13.93 7.13
C ARG A 156 -2.73 14.73 7.94
N THR A 157 -3.19 15.63 8.81
CA THR A 157 -2.33 16.39 9.75
C THR A 157 -1.65 15.51 10.79
N TYR A 158 -1.99 14.21 10.89
CA TYR A 158 -1.24 13.24 11.69
C TYR A 158 0.20 13.06 11.19
N ILE A 159 0.49 13.43 9.94
CA ILE A 159 1.83 13.45 9.38
C ILE A 159 2.39 14.86 9.55
N CYS A 160 3.41 14.97 10.40
CA CYS A 160 4.04 16.26 10.73
C CYS A 160 5.43 16.44 10.08
N ASP A 161 6.04 15.37 9.56
CA ASP A 161 7.41 15.45 9.01
C ASP A 161 7.43 16.20 7.66
N PRO A 162 8.15 17.33 7.54
CA PRO A 162 8.16 18.13 6.32
C PRO A 162 8.69 17.40 5.08
N LEU A 163 9.64 16.47 5.23
CA LEU A 163 10.17 15.69 4.10
C LEU A 163 9.12 14.70 3.60
N VAL A 164 8.39 14.07 4.51
CA VAL A 164 7.30 13.15 4.16
C VAL A 164 6.14 13.92 3.52
N ILE A 165 5.77 15.09 4.06
CA ILE A 165 4.75 15.97 3.49
C ILE A 165 5.13 16.37 2.06
N ALA A 166 6.39 16.77 1.83
CA ALA A 166 6.86 17.16 0.50
C ALA A 166 6.85 16.00 -0.51
N ASP A 167 7.17 14.76 -0.09
CA ASP A 167 7.05 13.57 -0.96
C ASP A 167 5.60 13.27 -1.34
N ILE A 168 4.69 13.35 -0.35
CA ILE A 168 3.25 13.18 -0.58
C ILE A 168 2.73 14.23 -1.56
N GLN A 169 3.09 15.50 -1.36
CA GLN A 169 2.67 16.59 -2.23
C GLN A 169 3.16 16.39 -3.67
N ARG A 170 4.42 16.00 -3.86
CA ARG A 170 4.99 15.70 -5.19
C ARG A 170 4.21 14.60 -5.91
N ARG A 171 3.90 13.51 -5.20
CA ARG A 171 3.10 12.40 -5.75
C ARG A 171 1.66 12.83 -6.03
N GLU A 172 1.09 13.68 -5.19
CA GLU A 172 -0.27 14.18 -5.36
C GLU A 172 -0.38 15.08 -6.60
N GLU A 173 0.56 16.01 -6.79
CA GLU A 173 0.64 16.87 -7.97
C GLU A 173 0.78 16.04 -9.25
N ARG A 174 1.69 15.05 -9.24
CA ARG A 174 1.87 14.10 -10.36
C ARG A 174 0.59 13.32 -10.66
N CYS A 175 -0.05 12.76 -9.63
CA CYS A 175 -1.28 11.98 -9.78
C CYS A 175 -2.40 12.81 -10.39
N ARG A 176 -2.60 14.04 -9.89
CA ARG A 176 -3.61 14.98 -10.42
C ARG A 176 -3.31 15.40 -11.85
N HIS A 177 -2.05 15.68 -12.16
CA HIS A 177 -1.62 16.00 -13.52
C HIS A 177 -1.93 14.86 -14.50
N ASN A 178 -1.81 13.61 -14.06
CA ASN A 178 -2.13 12.42 -14.84
C ASN A 178 -3.63 12.04 -14.83
N GLY A 179 -4.51 12.92 -14.30
CA GLY A 179 -5.96 12.73 -14.27
C GLY A 179 -6.47 11.84 -13.14
N GLY A 180 -5.64 11.54 -12.14
CA GLY A 180 -6.03 10.93 -10.87
C GLY A 180 -6.64 11.92 -9.89
N ILE A 181 -7.20 11.41 -8.78
CA ILE A 181 -7.86 12.25 -7.77
C ILE A 181 -6.91 12.75 -6.68
N GLY A 182 -5.67 12.24 -6.65
CA GLY A 182 -4.63 12.60 -5.70
C GLY A 182 -4.01 11.37 -5.05
N THR A 183 -3.37 11.56 -3.89
CA THR A 183 -2.63 10.50 -3.21
C THR A 183 -3.33 10.13 -1.90
N ALA A 184 -3.86 8.91 -1.83
CA ALA A 184 -4.31 8.33 -0.57
C ALA A 184 -3.10 8.03 0.31
N VAL A 185 -3.25 8.26 1.60
CA VAL A 185 -2.16 8.11 2.57
C VAL A 185 -2.52 6.96 3.51
N ILE A 186 -1.65 5.95 3.55
CA ILE A 186 -1.74 4.85 4.49
C ILE A 186 -0.56 4.99 5.47
N ILE A 187 -0.85 5.02 6.75
CA ILE A 187 0.13 5.09 7.84
C ILE A 187 0.19 3.72 8.47
N ILE A 188 1.34 3.06 8.42
CA ILE A 188 1.56 1.74 8.99
C ILE A 188 2.40 1.92 10.26
N GLN A 189 1.78 1.74 11.42
CA GLN A 189 2.39 1.97 12.72
C GLN A 189 2.62 0.64 13.43
N CYS A 190 3.82 0.42 13.96
CA CYS A 190 4.16 -0.73 14.78
C CYS A 190 4.96 -0.27 16.00
N GLY A 191 4.30 -0.21 17.16
CA GLY A 191 4.86 0.43 18.36
C GLY A 191 5.26 1.88 18.06
N GLY A 192 6.52 2.22 18.32
CA GLY A 192 7.06 3.57 18.07
C GLY A 192 7.56 3.84 16.65
N ILE A 193 7.43 2.86 15.73
CA ILE A 193 7.88 3.00 14.34
C ILE A 193 6.66 3.28 13.47
N SER A 194 6.73 4.31 12.63
CA SER A 194 5.68 4.65 11.66
C SER A 194 6.27 4.72 10.26
N GLN A 195 5.63 4.03 9.32
CA GLN A 195 5.92 4.11 7.90
C GLN A 195 4.72 4.73 7.17
N VAL A 196 4.97 5.78 6.40
CA VAL A 196 3.94 6.37 5.54
C VAL A 196 4.06 5.79 4.13
N MET A 197 2.95 5.30 3.60
CA MET A 197 2.81 4.76 2.24
C MET A 197 1.81 5.62 1.45
N PRO A 198 2.31 6.53 0.60
CA PRO A 198 1.46 7.29 -0.32
C PRO A 198 1.08 6.43 -1.54
N VAL A 199 -0.21 6.39 -1.88
CA VAL A 199 -0.77 5.63 -2.99
C VAL A 199 -1.50 6.57 -3.94
N GLU A 200 -1.06 6.64 -5.19
CA GLU A 200 -1.75 7.42 -6.21
C GLU A 200 -3.06 6.76 -6.61
N VAL A 201 -4.14 7.56 -6.66
CA VAL A 201 -5.49 7.04 -6.84
C VAL A 201 -6.09 7.52 -8.16
N ASP A 202 -6.48 6.56 -8.97
CA ASP A 202 -7.22 6.78 -10.21
C ASP A 202 -8.62 7.37 -9.93
N PRO A 203 -9.23 8.05 -10.92
CA PRO A 203 -10.58 8.57 -10.77
C PRO A 203 -11.59 7.43 -10.57
N PRO A 204 -12.67 7.64 -9.77
CA PRO A 204 -13.68 6.61 -9.48
C PRO A 204 -14.25 5.93 -10.71
N SER A 205 -14.37 6.63 -11.84
CA SER A 205 -14.86 6.10 -13.11
C SER A 205 -13.95 5.04 -13.74
N LYS A 206 -12.68 4.96 -13.33
CA LYS A 206 -11.71 3.95 -13.77
C LYS A 206 -11.55 2.80 -12.76
N ILE A 207 -12.22 2.86 -11.61
CA ILE A 207 -12.16 1.82 -10.57
C ILE A 207 -13.18 0.74 -10.90
N SER A 208 -12.69 -0.42 -11.36
CA SER A 208 -13.52 -1.55 -11.79
C SER A 208 -14.10 -2.36 -10.63
N TRP A 209 -13.37 -2.45 -9.51
CA TRP A 209 -13.74 -3.27 -8.37
C TRP A 209 -14.76 -2.63 -7.43
N ASP A 210 -15.39 -3.48 -6.60
CA ASP A 210 -16.54 -3.12 -5.77
C ASP A 210 -16.17 -2.36 -4.50
N SER A 211 -17.11 -1.54 -4.02
CA SER A 211 -17.04 -1.00 -2.67
C SER A 211 -17.36 -2.10 -1.67
N ARG A 212 -16.55 -2.22 -0.62
CA ARG A 212 -16.66 -3.28 0.39
C ARG A 212 -16.59 -2.70 1.79
N ASP A 213 -17.66 -2.85 2.55
CA ASP A 213 -17.71 -2.39 3.94
C ASP A 213 -16.92 -3.32 4.88
N ASP A 214 -16.70 -4.58 4.50
CA ASP A 214 -15.91 -5.56 5.23
C ASP A 214 -14.39 -5.48 4.95
N TRP A 215 -13.91 -4.36 4.40
CA TRP A 215 -12.51 -4.17 4.00
C TRP A 215 -11.52 -4.41 5.13
N ALA A 216 -11.86 -4.07 6.37
CA ALA A 216 -11.00 -4.26 7.53
C ALA A 216 -10.78 -5.75 7.84
N HIS A 217 -11.86 -6.55 7.73
CA HIS A 217 -11.79 -8.00 7.91
C HIS A 217 -10.98 -8.67 6.78
N VAL A 218 -11.15 -8.21 5.53
CA VAL A 218 -10.34 -8.69 4.39
C VAL A 218 -8.86 -8.36 4.60
N LEU A 219 -8.53 -7.13 5.03
CA LEU A 219 -7.16 -6.73 5.36
C LEU A 219 -6.56 -7.65 6.43
N GLN A 220 -7.27 -7.86 7.54
CA GLN A 220 -6.84 -8.73 8.62
C GLN A 220 -6.61 -10.17 8.14
N HIS A 221 -7.55 -10.74 7.39
CA HIS A 221 -7.46 -12.11 6.89
C HIS A 221 -6.22 -12.33 6.00
N PHE A 222 -5.95 -11.43 5.05
CA PHE A 222 -4.78 -11.56 4.17
C PHE A 222 -3.46 -11.44 4.94
N VAL A 223 -3.41 -10.54 5.94
CA VAL A 223 -2.22 -10.37 6.79
C VAL A 223 -1.98 -11.61 7.66
N GLU A 224 -3.02 -12.14 8.31
CA GLU A 224 -2.93 -13.33 9.17
C GLU A 224 -2.54 -14.59 8.38
N THR A 225 -3.11 -14.77 7.19
CA THR A 225 -2.77 -15.88 6.30
C THR A 225 -1.43 -15.69 5.60
N GLY A 226 -0.84 -14.49 5.64
CA GLY A 226 0.43 -14.15 4.99
C GLY A 226 0.35 -14.07 3.46
N ARG A 227 -0.85 -13.87 2.92
CA ARG A 227 -1.09 -13.82 1.47
C ARG A 227 -0.71 -12.45 0.91
N THR A 228 0.11 -12.45 -0.13
CA THR A 228 0.61 -11.24 -0.81
C THR A 228 0.09 -11.10 -2.24
N ASP A 229 -0.76 -12.04 -2.66
CA ASP A 229 -1.37 -12.16 -3.98
C ASP A 229 -2.76 -11.49 -4.06
N PHE A 230 -3.03 -10.52 -3.18
CA PHE A 230 -4.32 -9.83 -3.13
C PHE A 230 -4.71 -9.21 -4.48
N GLN A 231 -5.93 -9.51 -4.92
CA GLN A 231 -6.60 -8.87 -6.06
C GLN A 231 -8.02 -8.47 -5.66
N PRO A 232 -8.44 -7.22 -5.91
CA PRO A 232 -9.77 -6.77 -5.56
C PRO A 232 -10.83 -7.42 -6.46
N ILE A 233 -11.99 -7.73 -5.88
CA ILE A 233 -13.11 -8.38 -6.59
C ILE A 233 -13.95 -7.32 -7.29
N SER A 234 -14.43 -7.65 -8.48
CA SER A 234 -15.50 -6.93 -9.18
C SER A 234 -16.63 -7.89 -9.52
N THR A 235 -17.85 -7.46 -9.22
CA THR A 235 -19.08 -8.19 -9.58
C THR A 235 -19.70 -7.68 -10.88
N THR A 236 -19.08 -6.69 -11.54
CA THR A 236 -19.56 -6.20 -12.84
C THR A 236 -18.99 -7.04 -13.98
N SER A 237 -19.77 -7.24 -15.05
CA SER A 237 -19.33 -7.96 -16.26
C SER A 237 -18.17 -7.27 -17.03
N ARG A 238 -17.69 -6.12 -16.54
CA ARG A 238 -16.50 -5.42 -17.05
C ARG A 238 -15.24 -5.66 -16.21
N GLY A 239 -15.25 -6.73 -15.42
CA GLY A 239 -14.07 -7.31 -14.78
C GLY A 239 -13.81 -6.76 -13.40
#